data_AF-Q9UY41-F1
#
_entry.id   AF-Q9UY41-F1
#
_cell.length_a   1.000
_cell.length_b   1.000
_cell.length_c   1.000
_cell.angle_alpha   90.00
_cell.angle_beta   90.00
_cell.angle_gamma   90.00
#
_symmetry.space_group_name_H-M   'P 1'
#
loop_
_entity.id
_entity.type
_entity.pdbx_description
1 polymer ?
#
loop_
_entity_poly.entity_id
_entity_poly.type
_entity_poly.pdbx_seq_one_letter_code
_entity_poly.pdbx_strand_id
1 'polypeptide(L)'
;MKIKTVFPKERRLFLYILRGHSLYLISSSFVLVSLTVFYTSVGDIVRALTHFTGFALFLTSYIMYEEFYEQIKRSRFSSLWMIFLEHSPPMGGYAIAYLICGGIFYIVDLIRGGFWILGSLLILRGALEYLISRFIDDLKVVSYLYLAIGIGEVDKLSLIFSK
;
A
#
# COMPACT_ATOMS: atom_id res chain seq x y z
N MET A 1 -2.48 30.64 -23.64
CA MET A 1 -3.52 29.57 -23.55
C MET A 1 -3.41 28.93 -22.17
N LYS A 2 -4.33 29.24 -21.23
CA LYS A 2 -4.31 28.62 -19.89
C LYS A 2 -4.89 27.22 -20.02
N ILE A 3 -4.03 26.22 -20.13
CA ILE A 3 -4.42 24.82 -20.04
C ILE A 3 -5.00 24.62 -18.62
N LYS A 4 -6.33 24.66 -18.51
CA LYS A 4 -7.08 24.23 -17.31
C LYS A 4 -7.07 22.70 -17.31
N THR A 5 -5.93 22.10 -16.99
CA THR A 5 -5.85 20.66 -16.81
C THR A 5 -6.49 20.30 -15.47
N VAL A 6 -7.65 19.65 -15.56
CA VAL A 6 -8.48 19.21 -14.43
C VAL A 6 -7.79 18.03 -13.73
N PHE A 7 -6.79 18.25 -12.87
CA PHE A 7 -6.12 17.16 -12.12
C PHE A 7 -6.19 17.15 -10.57
N PRO A 8 -7.14 17.82 -9.88
CA PRO A 8 -7.35 17.56 -8.46
C PRO A 8 -8.11 16.26 -8.18
N LYS A 9 -8.78 15.63 -9.17
CA LYS A 9 -9.60 14.43 -8.95
C LYS A 9 -8.78 13.16 -8.74
N GLU A 10 -7.76 12.91 -9.56
CA GLU A 10 -6.88 11.73 -9.44
C GLU A 10 -6.13 11.73 -8.09
N ARG A 11 -5.57 12.87 -7.70
CA ARG A 11 -4.93 13.03 -6.38
C ARG A 11 -5.92 12.75 -5.24
N ARG A 12 -7.16 13.22 -5.34
CA ARG A 12 -8.19 12.95 -4.31
C ARG A 12 -8.53 11.46 -4.27
N LEU A 13 -8.72 10.83 -5.42
CA LEU A 13 -9.02 9.39 -5.51
C LEU A 13 -7.91 8.57 -4.87
N PHE A 14 -6.66 8.87 -5.19
CA PHE A 14 -5.52 8.20 -4.58
C PHE A 14 -5.44 8.43 -3.07
N LEU A 15 -5.65 9.64 -2.59
CA LEU A 15 -5.71 9.91 -1.15
C LEU A 15 -6.85 9.14 -0.46
N TYR A 16 -8.00 8.94 -1.12
CA TYR A 16 -9.07 8.08 -0.60
C TYR A 16 -8.67 6.61 -0.55
N ILE A 17 -8.03 6.10 -1.60
CA ILE A 17 -7.53 4.72 -1.66
C ILE A 17 -6.49 4.49 -0.54
N LEU A 18 -5.53 5.41 -0.41
CA LEU A 18 -4.47 5.33 0.59
C LEU A 18 -5.06 5.35 2.00
N ARG A 19 -6.03 6.24 2.26
CA ARG A 19 -6.75 6.30 3.54
C ARG A 19 -7.55 5.01 3.82
N GLY A 20 -8.22 4.46 2.80
CA GLY A 20 -8.91 3.19 2.90
C GLY A 20 -7.96 2.03 3.22
N HIS A 21 -6.77 2.03 2.61
CA HIS A 21 -5.73 1.06 2.90
C HIS A 21 -5.17 1.20 4.32
N SER A 22 -4.90 2.41 4.80
CA SER A 22 -4.50 2.64 6.20
C SER A 22 -5.57 2.15 7.18
N LEU A 23 -6.85 2.43 6.92
CA LEU A 23 -7.96 1.92 7.74
C LEU A 23 -8.02 0.39 7.73
N TYR A 24 -7.77 -0.24 6.59
CA TYR A 24 -7.65 -1.68 6.48
C TYR A 24 -6.49 -2.23 7.30
N LEU A 25 -5.30 -1.61 7.25
CA LEU A 25 -4.12 -2.07 7.99
C LEU A 25 -4.35 -2.01 9.51
N ILE A 26 -4.91 -0.91 10.02
CA ILE A 26 -5.16 -0.77 11.46
C ILE A 26 -6.27 -1.71 11.95
N SER A 27 -7.35 -1.89 11.17
CA SER A 27 -8.41 -2.83 11.53
C SER A 27 -7.91 -4.28 11.50
N SER A 28 -7.08 -4.65 10.52
CA SER A 28 -6.40 -5.95 10.48
C SER A 28 -5.51 -6.17 11.69
N SER A 29 -4.76 -5.14 12.10
CA SER A 29 -3.93 -5.16 13.30
C SER A 29 -4.78 -5.46 14.56
N PHE A 30 -5.92 -4.79 14.72
CA PHE A 30 -6.86 -5.06 15.82
C PHE A 30 -7.43 -6.49 15.83
N VAL A 31 -7.74 -7.03 14.66
CA VAL A 31 -8.20 -8.43 14.54
C VAL A 31 -7.10 -9.39 14.99
N LEU A 32 -5.87 -9.17 14.55
CA LEU A 32 -4.74 -10.05 14.86
C LEU A 32 -4.32 -9.99 16.32
N VAL A 33 -4.30 -8.80 16.95
CA VAL A 33 -4.01 -8.71 18.40
C VAL A 33 -5.08 -9.40 19.24
N SER A 34 -6.35 -9.33 18.82
CA SER A 34 -7.44 -10.03 19.49
C SER A 34 -7.26 -11.55 19.43
N LEU A 35 -6.84 -12.06 18.27
CA LEU A 35 -6.51 -13.47 18.10
C LEU A 35 -5.26 -13.88 18.88
N THR A 36 -4.24 -13.03 18.96
CA THR A 36 -3.07 -13.27 19.83
C THR A 36 -3.50 -13.43 21.29
N VAL A 37 -4.34 -12.54 21.81
CA VAL A 37 -4.83 -12.62 23.20
C VAL A 37 -5.64 -13.90 23.41
N PHE A 38 -6.52 -14.23 22.46
CA PHE A 38 -7.32 -15.46 22.50
C PHE A 38 -6.45 -16.73 22.50
N TYR A 39 -5.50 -16.87 21.57
CA TYR A 39 -4.65 -18.06 21.52
C TYR A 39 -3.68 -18.14 22.71
N THR A 40 -3.27 -17.00 23.26
CA THR A 40 -2.47 -16.98 24.50
C THR A 40 -3.28 -17.50 25.68
N SER A 41 -4.57 -17.14 25.79
CA SER A 41 -5.42 -17.62 26.90
C SER A 41 -5.76 -19.11 26.83
N VAL A 42 -5.79 -19.68 25.61
CA VAL A 42 -6.00 -21.12 25.38
C VAL A 42 -4.68 -21.92 25.45
N GLY A 43 -3.53 -21.24 25.61
CA GLY A 43 -2.21 -21.88 25.74
C GLY A 43 -1.57 -22.32 24.41
N ASP A 44 -2.11 -21.89 23.27
CA ASP A 44 -1.55 -22.18 21.95
C ASP A 44 -0.52 -21.12 21.55
N ILE A 45 0.70 -21.30 22.06
CA ILE A 45 1.81 -20.35 21.89
C ILE A 45 2.18 -20.15 20.41
N VAL A 46 2.12 -21.21 19.60
CA VAL A 46 2.52 -21.15 18.18
C VAL A 46 1.57 -20.24 17.41
N ARG A 47 0.25 -20.43 17.58
CA ARG A 47 -0.73 -19.55 16.93
C ARG A 47 -0.67 -18.13 17.49
N ALA A 48 -0.52 -17.97 18.80
CA ALA A 48 -0.41 -16.66 19.43
C ALA A 48 0.77 -15.84 18.85
N LEU A 49 1.96 -16.44 18.79
CA LEU A 49 3.16 -15.81 18.20
C LEU A 49 2.96 -15.47 16.73
N THR A 50 2.38 -16.39 15.95
CA THR A 50 2.14 -16.15 14.52
C THR A 50 1.21 -14.96 14.29
N HIS A 51 0.11 -14.86 15.04
CA HIS A 51 -0.81 -13.73 14.96
C HIS A 51 -0.17 -12.45 15.51
N PHE A 52 0.73 -12.55 16.50
CA PHE A 52 1.46 -11.40 17.04
C PHE A 52 2.44 -10.83 16.00
N THR A 53 3.15 -11.71 15.27
CA THR A 53 4.00 -11.30 14.14
C THR A 53 3.17 -10.63 13.06
N GLY A 54 2.00 -11.19 12.74
CA GLY A 54 1.04 -10.55 11.83
C GLY A 54 0.60 -9.17 12.32
N PHE A 55 0.21 -9.04 13.59
CA PHE A 55 -0.17 -7.77 14.23
C PHE A 55 0.93 -6.72 14.05
N ALA A 56 2.18 -7.06 14.39
CA ALA A 56 3.32 -6.15 14.26
C ALA A 56 3.54 -5.73 12.80
N LEU A 57 3.45 -6.68 11.86
CA LEU A 57 3.60 -6.43 10.43
C LEU A 57 2.52 -5.46 9.89
N PHE A 58 1.25 -5.65 10.28
CA PHE A 58 0.16 -4.75 9.88
C PHE A 58 0.26 -3.38 10.55
N LEU A 59 0.64 -3.32 11.83
CA LEU A 59 0.78 -2.06 12.57
C LEU A 59 1.93 -1.20 12.03
N THR A 60 3.11 -1.79 11.81
CA THR A 60 4.26 -1.07 11.23
C THR A 60 3.93 -0.55 9.84
N SER A 61 3.19 -1.34 9.06
CA SER A 61 2.75 -0.90 7.74
C SER A 61 1.75 0.25 7.84
N TYR A 62 0.82 0.21 8.79
CA TYR A 62 -0.12 1.31 9.03
C TYR A 62 0.62 2.63 9.28
N ILE A 63 1.60 2.63 10.19
CA ILE A 63 2.40 3.82 10.53
C ILE A 63 3.09 4.36 9.27
N MET A 64 3.75 3.50 8.50
CA MET A 64 4.42 3.87 7.26
C MET A 64 3.46 4.49 6.22
N TYR A 65 2.29 3.88 6.01
CA TYR A 65 1.31 4.39 5.05
C TYR A 65 0.63 5.68 5.52
N GLU A 66 0.47 5.88 6.83
CA GLU A 66 -0.05 7.12 7.42
C GLU A 66 0.94 8.29 7.22
N GLU A 67 2.22 8.06 7.47
CA GLU A 67 3.27 9.06 7.22
C GLU A 67 3.32 9.45 5.74
N PHE A 68 3.29 8.46 4.85
CA PHE A 68 3.25 8.69 3.41
C PHE A 68 2.00 9.46 2.97
N TYR A 69 0.83 9.14 3.54
CA TYR A 69 -0.41 9.87 3.29
C TYR A 69 -0.28 11.36 3.63
N GLU A 70 0.24 11.67 4.82
CA GLU A 70 0.43 13.06 5.24
C GLU A 70 1.46 13.78 4.37
N GLN A 71 2.53 13.10 3.95
CA GLN A 71 3.52 13.68 3.03
C GLN A 71 2.89 14.06 1.69
N ILE A 72 2.13 13.15 1.06
CA ILE A 72 1.47 13.39 -0.23
C ILE A 72 0.40 14.48 -0.11
N LYS A 73 -0.33 14.52 1.00
CA LYS A 73 -1.35 15.53 1.26
C LYS A 73 -0.76 16.94 1.39
N ARG A 74 0.43 17.09 1.98
CA ARG A 74 1.12 18.39 2.13
C ARG A 74 1.89 18.82 0.90
N SER A 75 2.23 17.87 0.02
CA SER A 75 3.08 18.13 -1.13
C SER A 75 2.35 18.85 -2.28
N ARG A 76 3.11 19.56 -3.10
CA ARG A 76 2.59 20.13 -4.35
C ARG A 76 2.50 19.02 -5.39
N PHE A 77 1.48 19.09 -6.26
CA PHE A 77 1.28 18.05 -7.27
C PHE A 77 2.51 17.88 -8.19
N SER A 78 3.15 18.99 -8.56
CA SER A 78 4.34 19.01 -9.42
C SER A 78 5.60 18.37 -8.81
N SER A 79 5.63 18.11 -7.49
CA SER A 79 6.76 17.46 -6.81
C SER A 79 6.47 15.99 -6.45
N LEU A 80 5.27 15.49 -6.73
CA LEU A 80 4.89 14.11 -6.38
C LEU A 80 5.73 13.07 -7.10
N TRP A 81 6.08 13.29 -8.37
CA TRP A 81 6.92 12.37 -9.14
C TRP A 81 8.27 12.10 -8.47
N MET A 82 8.86 13.12 -7.83
CA MET A 82 10.13 13.02 -7.12
C MET A 82 9.96 12.25 -5.80
N ILE A 83 8.87 12.51 -5.08
CA ILE A 83 8.50 11.75 -3.87
C ILE A 83 8.30 10.27 -4.20
N PHE A 84 7.64 9.95 -5.31
CA PHE A 84 7.45 8.56 -5.77
C PHE A 84 8.74 7.91 -6.31
N LEU A 85 9.75 8.68 -6.70
CA LEU A 85 11.07 8.15 -7.05
C LEU A 85 11.93 7.88 -5.82
N GLU A 86 11.85 8.76 -4.81
CA GLU A 86 12.66 8.69 -3.59
C GLU A 86 12.09 7.72 -2.55
N HIS A 87 10.77 7.50 -2.53
CA HIS A 87 10.18 6.52 -1.62
C HIS A 87 10.51 5.08 -2.03
N SER A 88 11.49 4.53 -1.31
CA SER A 88 11.70 3.09 -1.12
C SER A 88 11.31 2.73 0.32
N PRO A 89 10.55 1.65 0.55
CA PRO A 89 10.37 0.52 -0.34
C PRO A 89 9.39 0.79 -1.48
N PRO A 90 9.46 0.06 -2.60
CA PRO A 90 8.47 0.17 -3.66
C PRO A 90 7.10 -0.17 -3.08
N MET A 91 6.28 0.84 -2.84
CA MET A 91 4.87 0.62 -2.48
C MET A 91 4.24 -0.17 -3.62
N GLY A 92 3.83 -1.42 -3.33
CA GLY A 92 3.38 -2.37 -4.34
C GLY A 92 4.36 -3.48 -4.71
N GLY A 93 5.66 -3.32 -4.45
CA GLY A 93 6.68 -4.32 -4.81
C GLY A 93 6.59 -5.62 -4.01
N TYR A 94 5.95 -5.59 -2.84
CA TYR A 94 5.76 -6.77 -1.99
C TYR A 94 4.39 -7.44 -2.17
N ALA A 95 3.55 -6.96 -3.10
CA ALA A 95 2.22 -7.51 -3.35
C ALA A 95 2.26 -9.04 -3.56
N ILE A 96 3.20 -9.50 -4.40
CA ILE A 96 3.40 -10.92 -4.69
C ILE A 96 3.84 -11.69 -3.43
N ALA A 97 4.73 -11.12 -2.61
CA ALA A 97 5.18 -11.75 -1.38
C ALA A 97 4.02 -11.95 -0.40
N TYR A 98 3.12 -10.96 -0.26
CA TYR A 98 1.93 -11.09 0.59
C TYR A 98 0.95 -12.15 0.07
N LEU A 99 0.74 -12.24 -1.25
CA LEU A 99 -0.08 -13.29 -1.86
C LEU A 99 0.50 -14.69 -1.60
N ILE A 100 1.81 -14.86 -1.80
CA ILE A 100 2.50 -16.14 -1.57
C ILE A 100 2.43 -16.52 -0.08
N CYS A 101 2.76 -15.59 0.83
CA CYS A 101 2.66 -15.83 2.27
C CYS A 101 1.23 -16.20 2.69
N GLY A 102 0.22 -15.50 2.16
CA GLY A 102 -1.18 -15.84 2.40
C GLY A 102 -1.53 -17.26 1.92
N GLY A 103 -1.08 -17.65 0.73
CA GLY A 103 -1.23 -19.00 0.21
C GLY A 103 -0.56 -20.07 1.08
N ILE A 104 0.64 -19.80 1.59
CA ILE A 104 1.35 -20.69 2.53
C ILE A 104 0.52 -20.87 3.81
N PHE A 105 -0.05 -19.79 4.37
CA PHE A 105 -0.89 -19.91 5.56
C PHE A 105 -2.15 -20.74 5.32
N TYR A 106 -2.76 -20.69 4.13
CA TYR A 106 -3.86 -21.59 3.78
C TYR A 106 -3.42 -23.06 3.72
N ILE A 107 -2.24 -23.36 3.17
CA ILE A 107 -1.70 -24.72 3.15
C ILE A 107 -1.45 -25.22 4.59
N VAL A 108 -0.89 -24.37 5.45
CA VAL A 108 -0.69 -24.69 6.88
C VAL A 108 -2.03 -24.89 7.59
N ASP A 109 -3.06 -24.11 7.23
CA ASP A 109 -4.40 -24.20 7.80
C ASP A 109 -5.05 -25.56 7.51
N LEU A 110 -4.83 -26.16 6.33
CA LEU A 110 -5.30 -27.51 6.02
C LEU A 110 -4.74 -28.59 6.96
N ILE A 111 -3.57 -28.35 7.56
CA ILE A 111 -2.89 -29.31 8.44
C ILE A 111 -3.24 -29.04 9.91
N ARG A 112 -3.19 -27.77 10.33
CA ARG A 112 -3.27 -27.38 11.75
C ARG A 112 -4.47 -26.51 12.09
N GLY A 113 -5.10 -25.84 11.14
CA GLY A 113 -6.18 -24.89 11.35
C GLY A 113 -5.79 -23.64 12.16
N GLY A 114 -6.62 -22.61 12.08
CA GLY A 114 -6.51 -21.38 12.88
C GLY A 114 -5.67 -20.25 12.28
N PHE A 115 -5.17 -20.38 11.04
CA PHE A 115 -4.38 -19.39 10.31
C PHE A 115 -5.12 -18.75 9.13
N TRP A 116 -6.31 -19.25 8.76
CA TRP A 116 -7.07 -18.74 7.62
C TRP A 116 -7.35 -17.23 7.69
N ILE A 117 -7.57 -16.67 8.89
CA ILE A 117 -7.80 -15.22 9.07
C ILE A 117 -6.55 -14.45 8.64
N LEU A 118 -5.38 -14.80 9.18
CA LEU A 118 -4.11 -14.18 8.80
C LEU A 118 -3.83 -14.34 7.31
N GLY A 119 -4.07 -15.54 6.76
CA GLY A 119 -3.92 -15.81 5.33
C GLY A 119 -4.80 -14.90 4.46
N SER A 120 -6.08 -14.77 4.81
CA SER A 120 -7.04 -13.91 4.11
C SER A 120 -6.60 -12.44 4.11
N LEU A 121 -6.15 -11.95 5.28
CA LEU A 121 -5.66 -10.57 5.42
C LEU A 121 -4.38 -10.35 4.61
N LEU A 122 -3.46 -11.32 4.55
CA LEU A 122 -2.25 -11.18 3.73
C LEU A 122 -2.59 -11.14 2.23
N ILE A 123 -3.51 -11.98 1.77
CA ILE A 123 -3.94 -11.97 0.36
C ILE A 123 -4.58 -10.63 0.00
N LEU A 124 -5.53 -10.17 0.82
CA LEU A 124 -6.21 -8.90 0.58
C LEU A 124 -5.23 -7.71 0.64
N ARG A 125 -4.26 -7.76 1.56
CA ARG A 125 -3.17 -6.78 1.61
C ARG A 125 -2.38 -6.77 0.30
N GLY A 126 -1.98 -7.94 -0.21
CA GLY A 126 -1.25 -8.05 -1.48
C GLY A 126 -2.04 -7.46 -2.65
N ALA A 127 -3.34 -7.74 -2.73
CA ALA A 127 -4.21 -7.17 -3.77
C ALA A 127 -4.32 -5.63 -3.67
N LEU A 128 -4.44 -5.08 -2.46
CA LEU A 128 -4.48 -3.64 -2.24
C LEU A 128 -3.14 -2.97 -2.57
N GLU A 129 -2.02 -3.58 -2.20
CA GLU A 129 -0.68 -3.07 -2.54
C GLU A 129 -0.46 -3.05 -4.06
N TYR A 130 -0.90 -4.08 -4.77
CA TYR A 130 -0.85 -4.10 -6.23
C TYR A 130 -1.66 -2.95 -6.84
N LEU A 131 -2.85 -2.70 -6.32
CA LEU A 131 -3.70 -1.59 -6.76
C LEU A 131 -3.03 -0.23 -6.49
N ILE A 132 -2.48 -0.03 -5.29
CA ILE A 132 -1.76 1.20 -4.93
C ILE A 132 -0.56 1.43 -5.85
N SER A 133 0.22 0.38 -6.17
CA SER A 133 1.35 0.44 -7.10
C SER A 133 0.94 1.08 -8.43
N ARG A 134 -0.16 0.59 -9.01
CA ARG A 134 -0.65 1.05 -10.31
C ARG A 134 -1.04 2.53 -10.26
N PHE A 135 -1.74 2.94 -9.21
CA PHE A 135 -2.10 4.35 -9.04
C PHE A 135 -0.87 5.26 -8.81
N ILE A 136 0.16 4.77 -8.12
CA ILE A 136 1.41 5.52 -7.93
C ILE A 136 2.09 5.76 -9.28
N ASP A 137 2.19 4.72 -10.12
CA ASP A 137 2.79 4.84 -11.45
C ASP A 137 2.01 5.83 -12.33
N ASP A 138 0.69 5.74 -12.34
CA ASP A 138 -0.18 6.67 -13.07
C ASP A 138 0.01 8.12 -12.58
N LEU A 139 -0.02 8.34 -11.26
CA LEU A 139 0.17 9.67 -10.68
C LEU A 139 1.57 10.23 -10.88
N LYS A 140 2.60 9.38 -10.88
CA LYS A 140 3.98 9.77 -11.17
C LYS A 140 4.10 10.29 -12.59
N VAL A 141 3.55 9.57 -13.57
CA VAL A 141 3.56 10.00 -14.99
C VAL A 141 2.79 11.32 -15.16
N VAL A 142 1.60 11.43 -14.56
CA VAL A 142 0.77 12.63 -14.68
C VAL A 142 1.41 13.85 -13.99
N SER A 143 2.01 13.67 -12.81
CA SER A 143 2.68 14.76 -12.09
C SER A 143 3.93 15.26 -12.81
N TYR A 144 4.68 14.36 -13.46
CA TYR A 144 5.80 14.72 -14.32
C TYR A 144 5.34 15.47 -15.57
N LEU A 145 4.32 14.97 -16.28
CA LEU A 145 3.72 15.63 -17.45
C LEU A 145 3.27 17.06 -17.13
N TYR A 146 2.64 17.25 -15.98
CA TYR A 146 2.21 18.57 -15.51
C TYR A 146 3.39 19.54 -15.33
N LEU A 147 4.49 19.05 -14.74
CA LEU A 147 5.70 19.84 -14.57
C LEU A 147 6.35 20.20 -15.91
N ALA A 148 6.50 19.23 -16.83
CA ALA A 148 7.09 19.43 -18.15
C ALA A 148 6.31 20.46 -18.99
N ILE A 149 4.98 20.35 -19.01
CA ILE A 149 4.11 21.33 -19.69
C ILE A 149 4.20 22.71 -19.03
N GLY A 150 4.28 22.77 -17.69
CA GLY A 150 4.39 24.02 -16.96
C GLY A 150 5.70 24.78 -17.19
N ILE A 151 6.79 24.07 -17.46
CA ILE A 151 8.13 24.65 -17.72
C ILE A 151 8.36 24.90 -19.23
N GLY A 152 7.50 24.36 -20.11
CA GLY A 152 7.62 24.52 -21.56
C GLY A 152 8.59 23.54 -22.23
N GLU A 153 9.03 22.50 -21.52
CA GLU A 153 9.93 21.45 -22.04
C GLU A 153 9.13 20.28 -22.64
N VAL A 154 8.24 20.57 -23.59
CA VAL A 154 7.35 19.56 -24.21
C VAL A 154 8.16 18.51 -25.00
N ASP A 155 9.31 18.89 -25.56
CA ASP A 155 10.16 18.00 -26.37
C ASP A 155 10.73 16.80 -25.58
N LYS A 156 10.92 16.93 -24.26
CA LYS A 156 11.39 15.83 -23.40
C LYS A 156 10.33 14.76 -23.10
N LEU A 157 9.06 15.00 -23.45
CA LEU A 157 7.98 14.03 -23.25
C LEU A 157 8.06 12.84 -24.21
N SER A 158 8.67 13.03 -25.38
CA SER A 158 8.85 11.99 -26.41
C SER A 158 9.75 10.83 -25.93
N LEU A 159 10.66 11.08 -24.98
CA LEU A 159 11.63 10.09 -24.49
C LEU A 159 11.04 9.07 -23.50
N ILE A 160 9.88 9.36 -22.88
CA ILE A 160 9.29 8.50 -21.84
C ILE A 160 8.28 7.51 -22.43
N PHE A 161 7.59 7.86 -23.52
CA PHE A 161 6.65 6.96 -24.22
C PHE A 161 7.33 5.96 -25.17
N SER A 162 8.67 5.95 -25.22
CA SER A 162 9.47 5.08 -26.08
C SER A 162 9.98 3.79 -25.39
N LYS A 163 9.48 3.45 -24.19
CA LYS A 163 9.80 2.18 -23.51
C LYS A 163 8.55 1.43 -23.11
#